data_AF-A0A929ZN35-F1
#
_entry.id   AF-A0A929ZN35-F1
#
_cell.length_a   1.000
_cell.length_b   1.000
_cell.length_c   1.000
_cell.angle_alpha   90.00
_cell.angle_beta   90.00
_cell.angle_gamma   90.00
#
_symmetry.space_group_name_H-M   'P 1'
#
loop_
_entity.id
_entity.type
_entity.pdbx_description
1 polymer ?
#
loop_
_entity_poly.entity_id
_entity_poly.type
_entity_poly.pdbx_seq_one_letter_code
_entity_poly.pdbx_strand_id
1 'polypeptide(L)'
;ALVPYDSPISNSNILFFNTLFDENAACHLALGMPYPENVKGGAHMSEEELKAAGANESSQHEDFMFGTKEMNIDGIQQDGTVVPVFRNGNFVI
;
A
#
# COMPACT_ATOMS: atom_id res chain seq x y z
N ALA A 1 0.13 -1.24 -1.23
CA ALA A 1 -1.35 -1.38 -1.15
C ALA A 1 -1.78 -2.26 0.03
N LEU A 2 -3.09 -2.32 0.32
CA LEU A 2 -3.68 -3.27 1.27
C LEU A 2 -4.25 -4.46 0.50
N VAL A 3 -3.72 -5.66 0.73
CA VAL A 3 -4.12 -6.89 0.05
C VAL A 3 -4.47 -7.94 1.11
N PRO A 4 -5.70 -8.49 1.10
CA PRO A 4 -6.08 -9.55 2.02
C PRO A 4 -5.20 -10.78 1.86
N TYR A 5 -4.83 -11.38 3.00
CA TYR A 5 -4.16 -12.68 3.03
C TYR A 5 -5.05 -13.78 2.42
N ASP A 6 -6.37 -13.73 2.65
CA ASP A 6 -7.31 -14.61 1.96
C ASP A 6 -7.67 -14.02 0.59
N SER A 7 -6.77 -14.17 -0.37
CA SER A 7 -6.94 -13.73 -1.76
C SER A 7 -6.43 -14.77 -2.76
N PRO A 8 -6.91 -14.81 -4.02
CA PRO A 8 -6.59 -15.89 -4.95
C PRO A 8 -5.09 -16.10 -5.20
N ILE A 9 -4.31 -15.03 -5.29
CA ILE A 9 -2.87 -15.13 -5.53
C ILE A 9 -2.14 -15.58 -4.26
N SER A 10 -2.48 -15.00 -3.10
CA SER A 10 -1.91 -15.42 -1.81
C SER A 10 -2.19 -16.90 -1.51
N ASN A 11 -3.42 -17.34 -1.75
CA ASN A 11 -3.87 -18.72 -1.53
C ASN A 11 -3.20 -19.74 -2.47
N SER A 12 -2.54 -19.31 -3.54
CA SER A 12 -1.74 -20.20 -4.39
C SER A 12 -0.51 -20.74 -3.65
N ASN A 13 -0.04 -20.05 -2.60
CA ASN A 13 1.16 -20.38 -1.84
C ASN A 13 2.43 -20.53 -2.70
N ILE A 14 2.54 -19.69 -3.74
CA ILE A 14 3.69 -19.63 -4.65
C ILE A 14 4.44 -18.33 -4.40
N LEU A 15 5.77 -18.41 -4.26
CA LEU A 15 6.65 -17.25 -4.37
C LEU A 15 7.02 -17.09 -5.85
N PHE A 16 6.54 -16.03 -6.49
CA PHE A 16 6.68 -15.87 -7.94
C PHE A 16 8.02 -15.26 -8.35
N PHE A 17 8.75 -14.62 -7.42
CA PHE A 17 9.94 -13.83 -7.72
C PHE A 17 9.67 -12.77 -8.78
N ASN A 18 8.48 -12.18 -8.73
CA ASN A 18 8.00 -11.21 -9.69
C ASN A 18 7.10 -10.22 -8.99
N THR A 19 7.48 -8.94 -9.04
CA THR A 19 6.79 -7.85 -8.34
C THR A 19 5.29 -7.85 -8.61
N LEU A 20 4.87 -7.94 -9.88
CA LEU A 20 3.44 -7.90 -10.24
C LEU A 20 2.62 -8.98 -9.54
N PHE A 21 3.13 -10.21 -9.42
CA PHE A 21 2.41 -11.27 -8.73
C PHE A 21 2.53 -11.15 -7.22
N ASP A 22 3.75 -10.96 -6.71
CA ASP A 22 4.02 -10.97 -5.29
C ASP A 22 3.38 -9.75 -4.58
N GLU A 23 3.34 -8.57 -5.21
CA GLU A 23 2.67 -7.36 -4.68
C GLU A 23 1.14 -7.55 -4.55
N ASN A 24 0.56 -8.42 -5.38
CA ASN A 24 -0.86 -8.77 -5.36
C ASN A 24 -1.14 -10.03 -4.51
N ALA A 25 -0.12 -10.60 -3.87
CA ALA A 25 -0.24 -11.71 -2.91
C ALA A 25 -0.20 -11.24 -1.45
N ALA A 26 0.30 -10.03 -1.18
CA ALA A 26 0.48 -9.50 0.17
C ALA A 26 0.45 -7.96 0.19
N CYS A 27 0.09 -7.37 1.34
CA CYS A 27 0.28 -5.93 1.56
C CYS A 27 1.74 -5.54 1.23
N HIS A 28 1.91 -4.40 0.58
CA HIS A 28 3.20 -3.88 0.15
C HIS A 28 3.30 -2.37 0.34
N LEU A 29 4.53 -1.87 0.47
CA LEU A 29 4.89 -0.46 0.42
C LEU A 29 5.90 -0.27 -0.70
N ALA A 30 5.93 0.94 -1.25
CA ALA A 30 6.92 1.34 -2.25
C ALA A 30 7.92 2.31 -1.64
N LEU A 31 9.21 2.11 -1.94
CA LEU A 31 10.23 3.13 -1.76
C LEU A 31 10.31 3.98 -3.03
N GLY A 32 10.37 5.30 -2.88
CA GLY A 32 10.60 6.22 -4.00
C GLY A 32 9.37 6.99 -4.46
N MET A 33 9.20 7.14 -5.77
CA MET A 33 8.29 8.07 -6.42
C MET A 33 6.83 7.59 -6.30
N PRO A 34 5.90 8.40 -5.79
CA PRO A 34 4.49 8.04 -5.74
C PRO A 34 3.83 8.25 -7.11
N TYR A 35 2.71 7.59 -7.34
CA TYR A 35 1.79 7.93 -8.43
C TYR A 35 1.08 9.27 -8.12
N PRO A 36 1.18 10.30 -8.98
CA PRO A 36 0.52 11.59 -8.76
C PRO A 36 -0.99 11.48 -8.52
N GLU A 37 -1.63 10.47 -9.08
CA GLU A 37 -3.06 10.18 -8.96
C GLU A 37 -3.49 9.85 -7.52
N ASN A 38 -2.55 9.46 -6.65
CA ASN A 38 -2.81 9.23 -5.23
C ASN A 38 -2.97 10.54 -4.44
N VAL A 39 -2.60 11.69 -5.03
CA VAL A 39 -2.90 13.02 -4.50
C VAL A 39 -4.14 13.55 -5.20
N LYS A 40 -5.11 14.08 -4.46
CA LYS A 40 -6.35 14.63 -5.05
C LYS A 40 -6.01 15.79 -6.00
N GLY A 41 -6.24 15.58 -7.30
CA GLY A 41 -5.89 16.52 -8.36
C GLY A 41 -4.43 16.49 -8.81
N GLY A 42 -3.62 15.55 -8.30
CA GLY A 42 -2.19 15.47 -8.52
C GLY A 42 -1.76 15.20 -9.97
N ALA A 43 -2.62 14.59 -10.78
CA ALA A 43 -2.37 14.41 -12.23
C ALA A 43 -2.24 15.75 -13.01
N HIS A 44 -2.63 16.86 -12.40
CA HIS A 44 -2.51 18.21 -12.98
C HIS A 44 -1.52 19.10 -12.21
N MET A 45 -0.84 18.56 -11.21
CA MET A 45 0.16 19.28 -10.43
C MET A 45 1.54 19.18 -11.09
N SER A 46 2.34 20.23 -10.91
CA SER A 46 3.79 20.19 -11.11
C SER A 46 4.49 19.36 -10.03
N GLU A 47 5.76 19.00 -10.27
CA GLU A 47 6.58 18.28 -9.29
C GLU A 47 6.71 19.05 -7.95
N GLU A 48 6.85 20.37 -8.02
CA GLU A 48 6.92 21.23 -6.82
C GLU A 48 5.60 21.24 -6.04
N GLU A 49 4.46 21.25 -6.73
CA GLU A 49 3.13 21.17 -6.09
C GLU A 49 2.90 19.79 -5.45
N LEU A 50 3.31 18.71 -6.12
CA LEU A 50 3.27 17.35 -5.56
C LEU A 50 4.13 17.24 -4.30
N LYS A 51 5.36 17.76 -4.35
CA LYS A 51 6.28 17.80 -3.22
C LYS A 51 5.71 18.61 -2.05
N ALA A 52 5.12 19.77 -2.34
CA ALA A 52 4.43 20.59 -1.33
C ALA A 52 3.21 19.88 -0.72
N ALA A 53 2.55 19.00 -1.48
CA ALA A 53 1.46 18.14 -1.00
C ALA A 53 1.95 16.91 -0.21
N GLY A 54 3.28 16.76 -0.01
CA GLY A 54 3.88 15.66 0.74
C GLY A 54 4.23 14.43 -0.10
N ALA A 55 4.15 14.53 -1.43
CA ALA A 55 4.61 13.48 -2.32
C ALA A 55 6.14 13.36 -2.26
N ASN A 56 6.65 12.14 -2.22
CA ASN A 56 8.09 11.90 -2.21
C ASN A 56 8.72 12.17 -3.59
N GLU A 57 9.99 12.57 -3.61
CA GLU A 57 10.74 12.85 -4.85
C GLU A 57 11.79 11.75 -5.06
N SER A 58 11.74 11.05 -6.20
CA SER A 58 12.68 9.98 -6.54
C SER A 58 12.62 9.65 -8.02
N SER A 59 13.68 9.02 -8.55
CA SER A 59 13.66 8.40 -9.89
C SER A 59 13.24 6.93 -9.86
N GLN A 60 13.16 6.30 -8.68
CA GLN A 60 12.86 4.89 -8.51
C GLN A 60 11.47 4.69 -7.90
N HIS A 61 10.91 3.50 -8.10
CA HIS A 61 9.73 3.00 -7.41
C HIS A 61 9.95 1.51 -7.16
N GLU A 62 10.15 1.12 -5.90
CA GLU A 62 10.51 -0.25 -5.54
C GLU A 62 9.53 -0.78 -4.51
N ASP A 63 8.66 -1.68 -4.94
CA ASP A 63 7.70 -2.37 -4.07
C ASP A 63 8.35 -3.50 -3.29
N PHE A 64 8.01 -3.58 -2.00
CA PHE A 64 8.35 -4.70 -1.17
C PHE A 64 7.16 -5.12 -0.32
N MET A 65 7.02 -6.44 -0.17
CA MET A 65 5.86 -7.08 0.42
C MET A 65 6.15 -7.40 1.90
N PHE A 66 5.16 -7.14 2.75
CA PHE A 66 5.26 -7.37 4.19
C PHE A 66 3.98 -7.95 4.81
N GLY A 67 2.90 -8.07 4.03
CA GLY A 67 1.62 -8.66 4.45
C GLY A 67 1.73 -10.10 4.96
N THR A 68 1.07 -10.41 6.08
CA THR A 68 0.98 -11.77 6.64
C THR A 68 -0.41 -12.05 7.21
N LYS A 69 -0.71 -13.32 7.50
CA LYS A 69 -1.97 -13.75 8.15
C LYS A 69 -2.11 -13.27 9.60
N GLU A 70 -1.03 -12.87 10.25
CA GLU A 70 -1.04 -12.33 11.62
C GLU A 70 -1.11 -10.79 11.64
N MET A 71 -1.03 -10.14 10.47
CA MET A 71 -0.99 -8.68 10.38
C MET A 71 -2.30 -8.05 10.84
N ASN A 72 -2.19 -7.01 11.67
CA ASN A 72 -3.29 -6.14 12.04
C ASN A 72 -2.98 -4.73 11.56
N ILE A 73 -4.00 -4.03 11.07
CA ILE A 73 -3.88 -2.64 10.60
C ILE A 73 -4.97 -1.82 11.26
N ASP A 74 -4.57 -0.68 11.79
CA ASP A 74 -5.44 0.32 12.39
C ASP A 74 -5.34 1.63 11.60
N GLY A 75 -6.50 2.20 11.27
CA GLY A 75 -6.60 3.57 10.78
C GLY A 75 -6.68 4.52 11.96
N ILE A 76 -5.88 5.58 11.93
CA ILE A 76 -5.90 6.64 12.95
C ILE A 76 -6.57 7.86 12.35
N GLN A 77 -7.72 8.26 12.90
CA GLN A 77 -8.43 9.47 12.49
C GLN A 77 -7.72 10.72 13.01
N GLN A 78 -8.09 11.89 12.45
CA GLN A 78 -7.49 13.18 12.83
C GLN A 78 -7.67 13.54 14.31
N ASP A 79 -8.74 13.05 14.94
CA ASP A 79 -9.02 13.24 16.37
C ASP A 79 -8.31 12.22 17.27
N GLY A 80 -7.53 11.30 16.68
CA GLY A 80 -6.85 10.21 17.38
C GLY A 80 -7.70 8.94 17.56
N THR A 81 -8.95 8.93 17.09
CA THR A 81 -9.78 7.72 17.14
C THR A 81 -9.14 6.61 16.30
N VAL A 82 -8.99 5.43 16.92
CA VAL A 82 -8.42 4.24 16.28
C VAL A 82 -9.55 3.37 15.74
N VAL A 83 -9.54 3.12 14.43
CA VAL A 83 -10.50 2.27 13.74
C VAL A 83 -9.78 1.05 13.20
N PRO A 84 -10.18 -0.18 13.57
CA PRO A 84 -9.58 -1.37 12.99
C PRO A 84 -9.89 -1.44 11.49
N VAL A 85 -8.86 -1.72 10.69
CA VAL A 85 -8.97 -1.86 9.22
C VAL A 85 -8.70 -3.30 8.81
N PHE A 86 -7.61 -3.89 9.31
CA PHE A 86 -7.35 -5.33 9.17
C PHE A 86 -7.25 -6.01 10.52
N ARG A 87 -7.73 -7.25 10.59
CA ARG A 87 -7.37 -8.20 11.65
C ARG A 87 -7.02 -9.55 11.04
N ASN A 88 -5.94 -10.15 11.53
CA ASN A 88 -5.43 -11.44 11.04
C ASN A 88 -5.32 -11.48 9.49
N GLY A 89 -4.66 -10.45 8.93
CA GLY A 89 -4.37 -10.36 7.50
C GLY A 89 -5.55 -10.03 6.59
N ASN A 90 -6.75 -9.75 7.12
CA ASN A 90 -7.95 -9.50 6.32
C ASN A 90 -8.72 -8.27 6.79
N PHE A 91 -9.50 -7.65 5.90
CA PHE A 91 -10.38 -6.53 6.27
C PHE A 91 -11.35 -6.92 7.39
N VAL A 92 -11.54 -6.01 8.35
CA VAL A 92 -12.71 -6.07 9.23
C VAL A 92 -13.86 -5.31 8.57
N ILE A 93 -15.00 -5.97 8.38
CA ILE A 93 -16.23 -5.40 7.83
C ILE A 93 -17.20 -5.16 8.99
#